data_AF-A0A4U1IMJ9-F1
#
_entry.id   AF-A0A4U1IMJ9-F1
#
_cell.length_a   1.000
_cell.length_b   1.000
_cell.length_c   1.000
_cell.angle_alpha   90.00
_cell.angle_beta   90.00
_cell.angle_gamma   90.00
#
_symmetry.space_group_name_H-M   'P 1'
#
loop_
_entity.id
_entity.type
_entity.pdbx_description
1 polymer ?
#
loop_
_entity_poly.entity_id
_entity_poly.type
_entity_poly.pdbx_seq_one_letter_code
_entity_poly.pdbx_strand_id
1 'polypeptide(L)'
;MTATPPIGLDPIAERELEYRDTPDAPVRKAVIRIGRPRHVPPPPGEEDLTADYWVCPYEITIEEGNVRSSHAYGADSIQALQLAISKIGVELRHLFPGHFTMDGNSEIGFPVIDNGVT
;
A
#
# COMPACT_ATOMS: atom_id res chain seq x y z
N MET A 1 22.43 12.43 9.25
CA MET A 1 21.31 11.62 9.76
C MET A 1 20.93 10.67 8.64
N THR A 2 21.27 9.40 8.79
CA THR A 2 21.10 8.35 7.77
C THR A 2 19.67 7.83 7.83
N ALA A 3 18.93 7.96 6.72
CA ALA A 3 17.63 7.34 6.56
C ALA A 3 17.77 5.82 6.78
N THR A 4 17.09 5.30 7.80
CA THR A 4 16.91 3.86 7.98
C THR A 4 16.31 3.31 6.69
N PRO A 5 16.92 2.31 6.02
CA PRO A 5 16.32 1.71 4.85
C PRO A 5 14.96 1.11 5.27
N PRO A 6 13.87 1.36 4.52
CA PRO A 6 12.59 0.76 4.85
C PRO A 6 12.72 -0.76 4.75
N ILE A 7 11.85 -1.46 5.48
CA ILE A 7 11.67 -2.92 5.50
C ILE A 7 11.97 -3.49 4.12
N GLY A 8 12.81 -4.53 4.02
CA GLY A 8 13.35 -5.15 2.78
C GLY A 8 12.33 -5.43 1.66
N LEU A 9 11.81 -4.35 1.08
CA LEU A 9 10.89 -4.26 -0.02
C LEU A 9 11.76 -4.19 -1.27
N ASP A 10 11.59 -5.13 -2.19
CA ASP A 10 12.08 -5.02 -3.57
C ASP A 10 10.98 -4.33 -4.39
N PRO A 11 10.94 -2.98 -4.49
CA PRO A 11 9.85 -2.27 -5.13
C PRO A 11 9.84 -2.57 -6.63
N ILE A 12 8.69 -3.00 -7.13
CA ILE A 12 8.43 -3.18 -8.57
C ILE A 12 7.67 -1.98 -9.16
N ALA A 13 7.10 -1.13 -8.31
CA ALA A 13 6.45 0.11 -8.69
C ALA A 13 6.51 1.13 -7.57
N GLU A 14 6.62 2.41 -7.93
CA GLU A 14 6.51 3.53 -7.01
C GLU A 14 5.53 4.57 -7.58
N ARG A 15 4.83 5.27 -6.69
CA ARG A 15 3.96 6.39 -7.04
C ARG A 15 4.14 7.51 -6.02
N GLU A 16 4.34 8.72 -6.54
CA GLU A 16 4.36 9.92 -5.74
C GLU A 16 2.99 10.59 -5.78
N LEU A 17 2.52 11.03 -4.61
CA LEU A 17 1.29 11.79 -4.43
C LEU A 17 1.60 13.04 -3.60
N GLU A 18 0.72 14.01 -3.69
CA GLU A 18 0.66 15.15 -2.79
C GLU A 18 -0.22 14.77 -1.59
N TYR A 19 0.16 15.20 -0.39
CA TYR A 19 -0.60 15.01 0.83
C TYR A 19 -0.78 16.34 1.56
N ARG A 20 -1.98 16.58 2.09
CA ARG A 20 -2.29 17.72 2.96
C ARG A 20 -3.11 17.27 4.16
N ASP A 21 -2.69 17.62 5.38
CA ASP A 21 -3.45 17.31 6.61
C ASP A 21 -4.81 18.02 6.63
N THR A 22 -4.85 19.26 6.14
CA THR A 22 -6.04 20.08 5.97
C THR A 22 -5.95 20.85 4.65
N PRO A 23 -7.05 21.39 4.10
CA PRO A 23 -7.01 22.12 2.83
C PRO A 23 -5.99 23.27 2.79
N ASP A 24 -5.78 23.94 3.92
CA ASP A 24 -4.86 25.08 4.05
C ASP A 24 -3.44 24.69 4.49
N ALA A 25 -3.19 23.41 4.82
CA ALA A 25 -1.87 22.92 5.21
C ALA A 25 -0.89 22.93 4.03
N PRO A 26 0.42 23.08 4.29
CA PRO A 26 1.44 22.92 3.27
C PRO A 26 1.38 21.53 2.63
N VAL A 27 1.64 21.46 1.33
CA VAL A 27 1.75 20.18 0.61
C VAL A 27 2.97 19.43 1.11
N ARG A 28 2.78 18.15 1.43
CA ARG A 28 3.85 17.21 1.72
C ARG A 28 3.88 16.12 0.66
N LYS A 29 5.06 15.58 0.40
CA LYS A 29 5.21 14.45 -0.51
C LYS A 29 4.78 13.15 0.17
N ALA A 30 3.96 12.36 -0.51
CA ALA A 30 3.68 10.99 -0.14
C ALA A 30 4.23 10.05 -1.21
N VAL A 31 4.92 8.99 -0.80
CA VAL A 31 5.48 7.97 -1.70
C VAL A 31 4.87 6.62 -1.35
N ILE A 32 4.25 6.01 -2.33
CA ILE A 32 3.70 4.66 -2.26
C ILE A 32 4.65 3.73 -3.01
N ARG A 33 5.06 2.65 -2.38
CA ARG A 33 5.91 1.61 -2.97
C ARG A 33 5.18 0.29 -2.92
N ILE A 34 5.14 -0.42 -4.05
CA ILE A 34 4.60 -1.77 -4.14
C ILE A 34 5.78 -2.70 -4.38
N GLY A 35 5.96 -3.67 -3.49
CA GLY A 35 7.00 -4.69 -3.61
C GLY A 35 6.58 -5.86 -4.48
N ARG A 36 7.57 -6.65 -4.90
CA ARG A 36 7.36 -7.86 -5.69
C ARG A 36 6.46 -8.88 -4.96
N PRO A 37 5.38 -9.38 -5.58
CA PRO A 37 4.64 -10.52 -5.05
C PRO A 37 5.57 -11.73 -4.89
N ARG A 38 5.49 -12.41 -3.76
CA ARG A 38 6.30 -13.59 -3.45
C ARG A 38 5.45 -14.72 -2.91
N HIS A 39 5.80 -15.94 -3.31
CA HIS A 39 5.21 -17.14 -2.74
C HIS A 39 5.66 -17.30 -1.28
N VAL A 40 4.72 -17.61 -0.40
CA VAL A 40 5.00 -17.96 0.99
C VAL A 40 4.53 -19.40 1.19
N PRO A 41 5.47 -20.36 1.27
CA PRO A 41 5.09 -21.74 1.55
C PRO A 41 4.55 -21.87 2.98
N PRO A 42 3.73 -22.89 3.25
CA PRO A 42 3.28 -23.22 4.59
C PRO A 42 4.49 -23.46 5.52
N PRO A 43 4.33 -23.18 6.84
CA PRO A 43 5.33 -23.59 7.82
C PRO A 43 5.58 -25.09 7.75
N PRO A 44 6.81 -25.57 7.97
CA PRO A 44 7.09 -27.00 8.02
C PRO A 44 6.20 -27.71 9.06
N GLY A 45 5.52 -28.77 8.64
CA GLY A 45 4.58 -29.53 9.49
C GLY A 45 3.14 -29.01 9.52
N GLU A 46 2.82 -27.94 8.77
CA GLU A 46 1.47 -27.41 8.59
C GLU A 46 1.01 -27.44 7.12
N GLU A 47 1.65 -28.27 6.29
CA GLU A 47 1.40 -28.35 4.85
C GLU A 47 -0.05 -28.75 4.52
N ASP A 48 -0.67 -29.56 5.38
CA ASP A 48 -2.07 -30.00 5.22
C ASP A 48 -3.09 -29.01 5.81
N LEU A 49 -2.65 -28.01 6.59
CA LEU A 49 -3.50 -27.11 7.38
C LEU A 49 -3.49 -25.67 6.88
N THR A 50 -2.46 -25.27 6.15
CA THR A 50 -2.31 -23.91 5.62
C THR A 50 -2.21 -23.95 4.10
N ALA A 51 -3.10 -23.21 3.44
CA ALA A 51 -3.04 -23.08 1.99
C ALA A 51 -1.80 -22.29 1.58
N ASP A 52 -1.13 -22.72 0.52
CA ASP A 52 -0.14 -21.90 -0.18
C ASP A 52 -0.75 -20.54 -0.54
N TYR A 53 -0.03 -19.46 -0.26
CA TYR A 53 -0.48 -18.12 -0.63
C TYR A 53 0.66 -17.24 -1.14
N TRP A 54 0.27 -16.27 -1.95
CA TRP A 54 1.13 -15.21 -2.41
C TRP A 54 0.92 -13.98 -1.57
N VAL A 55 2.01 -13.30 -1.24
CA VAL A 55 1.99 -12.03 -0.53
C VAL A 55 2.56 -10.92 -1.39
N CYS A 56 1.86 -9.80 -1.46
CA CYS A 56 2.35 -8.56 -2.06
C CYS A 56 2.55 -7.51 -0.97
N PRO A 57 3.80 -7.16 -0.61
CA PRO A 57 4.09 -6.11 0.35
C PRO A 57 3.94 -4.72 -0.28
N TYR A 58 3.58 -3.73 0.51
CA TYR A 58 3.59 -2.33 0.09
C TYR A 58 3.88 -1.40 1.27
N GLU A 59 4.30 -0.18 0.95
CA GLU A 59 4.58 0.88 1.89
C GLU A 59 3.99 2.21 1.42
N ILE A 60 3.47 2.99 2.37
CA ILE A 60 3.03 4.37 2.18
C ILE A 60 3.85 5.22 3.15
N THR A 61 4.65 6.15 2.61
CA THR A 61 5.47 7.07 3.38
C THR A 61 5.00 8.50 3.12
N ILE A 62 4.67 9.24 4.17
CA ILE A 62 4.40 10.69 4.08
C ILE A 62 5.60 11.43 4.64
N GLU A 63 6.12 12.41 3.90
CA GLU A 63 7.25 13.25 4.31
C GLU A 63 7.03 13.86 5.69
N GLU A 64 8.04 13.72 6.56
CA GLU A 64 8.00 14.16 7.97
C GLU A 64 6.82 13.60 8.78
N GLY A 65 6.23 12.51 8.30
CA GLY A 65 4.99 11.96 8.81
C GLY A 65 5.04 10.46 9.03
N ASN A 66 3.91 9.82 8.73
CA ASN A 66 3.69 8.41 9.01
C ASN A 66 4.34 7.53 7.94
N VAL A 67 4.92 6.42 8.40
CA VAL A 67 5.27 5.28 7.55
C VAL A 67 4.31 4.15 7.87
N ARG A 68 3.68 3.62 6.83
CA ARG A 68 2.72 2.52 6.89
C ARG A 68 3.21 1.43 5.96
N SER A 69 3.67 0.32 6.52
CA SER A 69 4.01 -0.88 5.77
C SER A 69 2.96 -1.95 6.01
N SER A 70 2.54 -2.65 4.95
CA SER A 70 1.54 -3.71 5.04
C SER A 70 1.69 -4.73 3.91
N HIS A 71 0.80 -5.71 3.93
CA HIS A 71 0.76 -6.82 2.98
C HIS A 71 -0.67 -7.08 2.53
N ALA A 72 -0.82 -7.59 1.31
CA ALA A 72 -2.04 -8.24 0.82
C ALA A 72 -1.72 -9.68 0.42
N TYR A 73 -2.67 -10.58 0.68
CA TYR A 73 -2.53 -12.01 0.43
C TYR A 73 -3.51 -12.45 -0.64
N GLY A 74 -3.07 -13.27 -1.59
CA GLY A 74 -3.88 -13.84 -2.66
C GLY A 74 -3.50 -15.28 -2.96
N ALA A 75 -4.37 -15.99 -3.67
CA ALA A 75 -4.13 -17.36 -4.15
C ALA A 75 -3.01 -17.41 -5.20
N ASP A 76 -2.78 -16.31 -5.92
CA ASP A 76 -1.69 -16.16 -6.87
C ASP A 76 -1.05 -14.76 -6.82
N SER A 77 0.07 -14.61 -7.53
CA SER A 77 0.83 -13.36 -7.59
C SER A 77 0.04 -12.14 -8.11
N ILE A 78 -0.87 -12.35 -9.06
CA ILE A 78 -1.67 -11.30 -9.68
C ILE A 78 -2.77 -10.88 -8.72
N GLN A 79 -3.46 -11.83 -8.10
CA GLN A 79 -4.49 -11.55 -7.10
C GLN A 79 -3.89 -10.82 -5.89
N ALA A 80 -2.74 -11.24 -5.39
CA ALA A 80 -2.06 -10.57 -4.28
C ALA A 80 -1.69 -9.11 -4.65
N LEU A 81 -1.24 -8.87 -5.89
CA LEU A 81 -0.94 -7.54 -6.39
C LEU A 81 -2.20 -6.66 -6.51
N GLN A 82 -3.28 -7.18 -7.09
CA GLN A 82 -4.54 -6.46 -7.22
C GLN A 82 -5.12 -6.09 -5.86
N LEU A 83 -5.08 -7.03 -4.90
CA LEU A 83 -5.52 -6.78 -3.53
C LEU A 83 -4.65 -5.74 -2.83
N ALA A 84 -3.33 -5.73 -3.05
CA ALA A 84 -2.45 -4.68 -2.53
C ALA A 84 -2.85 -3.31 -3.07
N ILE A 85 -3.06 -3.19 -4.38
CA ILE A 85 -3.49 -1.95 -5.05
C ILE A 85 -4.83 -1.45 -4.48
N SER A 86 -5.82 -2.32 -4.32
CA SER A 86 -7.11 -1.96 -3.74
C SER A 86 -6.99 -1.57 -2.27
N LYS A 87 -6.20 -2.30 -1.49
CA LYS A 87 -5.99 -2.02 -0.06
C LYS A 87 -5.29 -0.68 0.14
N ILE A 88 -4.30 -0.33 -0.69
CA ILE A 88 -3.68 1.00 -0.71
C ILE A 88 -4.74 2.08 -0.90
N GLY A 89 -5.64 1.94 -1.88
CA GLY A 89 -6.72 2.89 -2.11
C GLY A 89 -7.62 3.09 -0.88
N VAL A 90 -8.00 1.99 -0.21
CA VAL A 90 -8.79 2.05 1.03
C VAL A 90 -8.02 2.74 2.15
N GLU A 91 -6.74 2.43 2.34
CA GLU A 91 -5.91 3.01 3.40
C GLU A 91 -5.68 4.51 3.18
N LEU A 92 -5.36 4.93 1.95
CA LEU A 92 -5.21 6.34 1.58
C LEU A 92 -6.49 7.16 1.84
N ARG A 93 -7.67 6.55 1.69
CA ARG A 93 -8.95 7.23 1.90
C ARG A 93 -9.39 7.29 3.37
N HIS A 94 -9.08 6.27 4.17
CA HIS A 94 -9.73 6.09 5.49
C HIS A 94 -8.78 6.05 6.68
N LEU A 95 -7.50 5.72 6.48
CA LEU A 95 -6.56 5.60 7.61
C LEU A 95 -5.76 6.86 7.87
N PHE A 96 -5.58 7.71 6.86
CA PHE A 96 -4.88 8.98 7.02
C PHE A 96 -5.90 10.11 7.16
N PRO A 97 -5.67 11.06 8.09
CA PRO A 97 -6.62 12.15 8.35
C PRO A 97 -6.66 13.19 7.21
N GLY A 98 -5.59 13.29 6.42
CA GLY A 98 -5.47 14.25 5.33
C GLY A 98 -6.00 13.76 3.98
N HIS A 99 -5.78 14.59 2.96
CA HIS A 99 -6.17 14.32 1.59
C HIS A 99 -4.97 14.06 0.70
N PHE A 100 -5.10 13.09 -0.20
CA PHE A 100 -4.11 12.81 -1.23
C PHE A 100 -4.58 13.30 -2.59
N THR A 101 -3.69 13.93 -3.35
CA THR A 101 -3.93 14.35 -4.73
C THR A 101 -2.80 13.91 -5.65
N MET A 102 -3.11 13.84 -6.95
CA MET A 102 -2.16 13.59 -8.02
C MET A 102 -2.31 14.69 -9.05
N ASP A 103 -1.28 15.53 -9.21
CA ASP A 103 -1.31 16.73 -10.05
C ASP A 103 -2.53 17.61 -9.77
N GLY A 104 -2.88 17.79 -8.48
CA GLY A 104 -4.07 18.53 -8.05
C GLY A 104 -5.42 17.82 -8.22
N ASN A 105 -5.45 16.60 -8.77
CA ASN A 105 -6.68 15.81 -8.93
C ASN A 105 -6.88 14.82 -7.77
N SER A 106 -8.14 14.57 -7.41
CA SER A 106 -8.52 13.57 -6.38
C SER A 106 -8.44 12.12 -6.88
N GLU A 107 -8.29 11.91 -8.19
CA GLU A 107 -8.07 10.61 -8.80
C GLU A 107 -6.60 10.18 -8.65
N ILE A 108 -6.26 9.60 -7.50
CA ILE A 108 -4.90 9.15 -7.16
C ILE A 108 -4.46 7.84 -7.83
N GLY A 109 -5.33 7.28 -8.69
CA GLY A 109 -5.07 6.07 -9.46
C GLY A 109 -4.95 4.78 -8.64
N PHE A 110 -5.56 4.73 -7.45
CA PHE A 110 -5.79 3.51 -6.67
C PHE A 110 -7.29 3.25 -6.58
N PRO A 111 -7.81 2.18 -7.20
CA PRO A 111 -9.24 1.87 -7.15
C PRO A 111 -9.65 1.54 -5.72
N VAL A 112 -10.73 2.15 -5.26
CA VAL A 112 -11.41 1.73 -4.04
C VAL A 112 -12.60 0.90 -4.48
N ILE A 113 -12.63 -0.37 -4.05
CA ILE A 113 -13.80 -1.21 -4.23
C ILE A 113 -14.86 -0.65 -3.27
N ASP A 114 -15.73 0.19 -3.82
CA ASP A 114 -16.90 0.68 -3.10
C ASP A 114 -17.96 -0.42 -3.19
N ASN A 115 -18.17 -1.14 -2.09
CA ASN A 115 -19.15 -2.24 -2.04
C ASN A 115 -20.61 -1.74 -2.03
N GLY A 116 -20.85 -0.46 -2.35
CA GLY A 116 -22.20 0.06 -2.55
C GLY A 116 -23.08 0.03 -1.30
N VAL A 117 -22.48 0.07 -0.12
CA VAL A 117 -23.24 0.23 1.13
C VAL A 117 -23.39 1.73 1.39
N THR A 118 -24.36 2.34 0.70
CA THR A 118 -25.01 3.59 1.13
C THR A 118 -25.94 3.35 2.30
#